data_AF-A0A2G5TRS7-F1
#
_entry.id   AF-A0A2G5TRS7-F1
#
_cell.length_a   1.000
_cell.length_b   1.000
_cell.length_c   1.000
_cell.angle_alpha   90.00
_cell.angle_beta   90.00
_cell.angle_gamma   90.00
#
_symmetry.space_group_name_H-M   'P 1'
#
loop_
_entity.id
_entity.type
_entity.pdbx_description
1 polymer ?
#
loop_
_entity_poly.entity_id
_entity_poly.type
_entity_poly.pdbx_seq_one_letter_code
_entity_poly.pdbx_strand_id
1 'polypeptide(L)'
;MFKSFILVAFVASALSAAPAPEKTPEESRAELLSFGISPQAADGLIRIGTEAEQSKVKPDGATQSPLEAIGAVFKYFQDVEAFMKTQSPEDQEAVKKMLETKKAEEDAKWQNLMQSGGK
;
A
#
# COMPACT_ATOMS: atom_id res chain seq x y z
N MET A 1 -0.33 -7.26 -16.18
CA MET A 1 0.51 -6.04 -16.03
C MET A 1 0.29 -5.34 -14.69
N PHE A 2 -0.26 -6.03 -13.68
CA PHE A 2 -0.46 -5.52 -12.32
C PHE A 2 0.84 -5.52 -11.48
N LYS A 3 1.75 -6.45 -11.83
CA LYS A 3 3.04 -6.75 -11.16
C LYS A 3 3.98 -5.56 -10.97
N SER A 4 3.92 -4.53 -11.82
CA SER A 4 4.86 -3.41 -11.77
C SER A 4 4.31 -2.15 -11.11
N PHE A 5 2.99 -2.05 -10.88
CA PHE A 5 2.37 -0.84 -10.34
C PHE A 5 2.36 -0.79 -8.81
N ILE A 6 2.23 -1.93 -8.13
CA ILE A 6 2.11 -1.93 -6.66
C ILE A 6 3.45 -1.65 -5.96
N LEU A 7 4.57 -2.10 -6.56
CA LEU A 7 5.88 -2.05 -5.91
C LEU A 7 6.44 -0.62 -5.72
N VAL A 8 6.08 0.33 -6.60
CA VAL A 8 6.63 1.69 -6.56
C VAL A 8 5.84 2.60 -5.63
N ALA A 9 4.51 2.43 -5.52
CA ALA A 9 3.66 3.34 -4.76
C ALA A 9 3.77 3.18 -3.23
N PHE A 10 4.23 2.03 -2.72
CA PHE A 10 4.31 1.79 -1.27
C PHE A 10 5.73 1.92 -0.69
N VAL A 11 6.78 1.66 -1.48
CA VAL A 11 8.17 1.84 -1.03
C VAL A 11 8.49 3.32 -0.78
N ALA A 12 7.82 4.25 -1.46
CA ALA A 12 7.93 5.69 -1.18
C ALA A 12 7.34 6.08 0.18
N SER A 13 6.28 5.41 0.65
CA SER A 13 5.66 5.67 1.97
C SER A 13 6.58 5.31 3.14
N ALA A 14 7.49 4.35 2.95
CA ALA A 14 8.45 3.94 3.98
C ALA A 14 9.68 4.86 4.10
N LEU A 15 9.91 5.74 3.11
CA LEU A 15 11.07 6.63 3.05
C LEU A 15 10.77 8.08 3.48
N SER A 16 9.49 8.41 3.76
CA SER A 16 9.13 9.73 4.25
C SER A 16 9.47 9.83 5.74
N ALA A 17 10.54 10.56 6.06
CA ALA A 17 11.03 10.84 7.40
C ALA A 17 10.10 11.77 8.24
N ALA A 18 8.79 11.75 7.98
CA ALA A 18 7.78 12.43 8.77
C ALA A 18 6.69 11.42 9.15
N PRO A 19 6.23 11.38 10.41
CA PRO A 19 5.08 10.57 10.79
C PRO A 19 3.85 11.12 10.06
N ALA A 20 3.54 10.57 8.89
CA ALA A 20 2.19 10.70 8.35
C ALA A 20 1.27 9.97 9.33
N PRO A 21 0.17 10.59 9.81
CA PRO A 21 -0.76 9.88 10.67
C PRO A 21 -1.22 8.63 9.94
N GLU A 22 -1.01 7.46 10.56
CA GLU A 22 -1.52 6.20 10.02
C GLU A 22 -3.03 6.33 9.90
N LYS A 23 -3.55 6.11 8.69
CA LYS A 23 -5.00 6.09 8.46
C LYS A 23 -5.61 4.99 9.31
N THR A 24 -6.69 5.30 10.00
CA THR A 24 -7.50 4.29 10.69
C THR A 24 -8.03 3.26 9.69
N PRO A 25 -8.38 2.04 10.14
CA PRO A 25 -9.03 1.05 9.28
C PRO A 25 -10.31 1.60 8.63
N GLU A 26 -11.07 2.42 9.34
CA GLU A 26 -12.30 3.05 8.87
C GLU A 26 -12.03 4.07 7.74
N GLU A 27 -11.00 4.90 7.89
CA GLU A 27 -10.56 5.84 6.85
C GLU A 27 -10.04 5.11 5.61
N SER A 28 -9.26 4.06 5.82
CA SER A 28 -8.76 3.20 4.74
C SER A 28 -9.91 2.55 3.99
N ARG A 29 -10.93 2.08 4.70
CA ARG A 29 -12.15 1.52 4.11
C ARG A 29 -12.93 2.55 3.31
N ALA A 30 -13.16 3.73 3.87
CA ALA A 30 -13.88 4.81 3.20
C ALA A 30 -13.18 5.23 1.90
N GLU A 31 -11.85 5.32 1.93
CA GLU A 31 -11.04 5.58 0.74
C GLU A 31 -11.22 4.49 -0.32
N LEU A 32 -11.07 3.21 0.05
CA LEU A 32 -11.24 2.09 -0.89
C LEU A 32 -12.64 2.10 -1.55
N LEU A 33 -13.69 2.33 -0.76
CA LEU A 33 -15.06 2.45 -1.27
C LEU A 33 -15.23 3.64 -2.23
N SER A 34 -14.55 4.77 -1.97
CA SER A 34 -14.60 5.96 -2.84
C SER A 34 -14.02 5.70 -4.24
N PHE A 35 -13.12 4.72 -4.37
CA PHE A 35 -12.57 4.26 -5.66
C PHE A 35 -13.48 3.27 -6.38
N GLY A 36 -14.61 2.89 -5.78
CA GLY A 36 -15.54 1.91 -6.33
C GLY A 36 -15.18 0.46 -6.03
N ILE A 37 -14.26 0.22 -5.10
CA ILE A 37 -13.93 -1.13 -4.62
C ILE A 37 -15.09 -1.62 -3.76
N SER A 38 -15.54 -2.85 -3.97
CA SER A 38 -16.63 -3.46 -3.22
C SER A 38 -16.31 -3.56 -1.73
N PRO A 39 -17.31 -3.52 -0.84
CA PRO A 39 -17.09 -3.66 0.61
C PRO A 39 -16.28 -4.91 0.98
N GLN A 40 -16.57 -6.05 0.35
CA GLN A 40 -15.86 -7.30 0.60
C GLN A 40 -14.40 -7.25 0.14
N ALA A 41 -14.13 -6.70 -1.04
CA ALA A 41 -12.76 -6.53 -1.52
C ALA A 41 -11.97 -5.54 -0.64
N ALA A 42 -12.61 -4.44 -0.21
CA ALA A 42 -12.02 -3.47 0.70
C ALA A 42 -11.66 -4.11 2.06
N ASP A 43 -12.58 -4.87 2.66
CA ASP A 43 -12.35 -5.56 3.93
C ASP A 43 -11.21 -6.60 3.80
N GLY A 44 -11.14 -7.30 2.67
CA GLY A 44 -10.05 -8.23 2.37
C GLY A 44 -8.68 -7.55 2.21
N LEU A 45 -8.62 -6.39 1.55
CA LEU A 45 -7.39 -5.60 1.41
C LEU A 45 -6.90 -5.05 2.77
N ILE A 46 -7.82 -4.54 3.60
CA ILE A 46 -7.49 -4.06 4.96
C ILE A 46 -6.94 -5.20 5.80
N ARG A 47 -7.53 -6.39 5.71
CA ARG A 47 -7.05 -7.58 6.42
C ARG A 47 -5.62 -7.95 6.00
N ILE A 48 -5.33 -7.99 4.70
CA ILE A 48 -3.98 -8.30 4.20
C ILE A 48 -2.96 -7.26 4.69
N GLY A 49 -3.33 -5.97 4.67
CA GLY A 49 -2.48 -4.90 5.24
C GLY A 49 -2.23 -5.10 6.73
N THR A 50 -3.27 -5.39 7.50
CA THR A 50 -3.18 -5.63 8.95
C THR A 50 -2.28 -6.83 9.28
N GLU A 51 -2.43 -7.95 8.54
CA GLU A 51 -1.59 -9.14 8.69
C GLU A 51 -0.11 -8.83 8.38
N ALA A 52 0.15 -7.99 7.38
CA ALA A 52 1.51 -7.56 7.04
C ALA A 52 2.12 -6.65 8.12
N GLU A 53 1.36 -5.71 8.67
CA GLU A 53 1.81 -4.84 9.79
C GLU A 53 2.14 -5.68 11.03
N GLN A 54 1.27 -6.61 11.40
CA GLN A 54 1.50 -7.52 12.54
C GLN A 54 2.75 -8.39 12.35
N SER A 55 3.08 -8.72 11.10
CA SER A 55 4.27 -9.52 10.77
C SER A 55 5.59 -8.74 10.89
N LYS A 56 5.56 -7.41 11.11
CA LYS A 56 6.76 -6.57 11.27
C LYS A 56 7.41 -6.71 12.65
N VAL A 57 6.65 -7.14 13.66
CA VAL A 57 7.14 -7.32 15.03
C VAL A 57 7.40 -8.80 15.26
N LYS A 58 8.65 -9.17 15.54
CA LYS A 58 8.97 -10.55 15.89
C LYS A 58 8.38 -10.91 17.27
N PRO A 59 8.11 -12.21 17.54
CA PRO A 59 7.56 -12.65 18.83
C PRO A 59 8.43 -12.28 20.04
N ASP A 60 9.73 -12.06 19.82
CA ASP A 60 10.71 -11.62 20.82
C ASP A 60 10.79 -10.09 20.97
N GLY A 61 9.95 -9.34 20.28
CA GLY A 61 9.94 -7.87 20.27
C GLY A 61 11.05 -7.25 19.42
N ALA A 62 11.87 -8.04 18.73
CA ALA A 62 12.91 -7.52 17.86
C ALA A 62 12.32 -6.97 16.54
N THR A 63 12.93 -5.90 16.04
CA THR A 63 12.61 -5.37 14.71
C THR A 63 13.19 -6.29 13.63
N GLN A 64 12.49 -6.40 12.51
CA GLN A 64 12.98 -7.09 11.32
C GLN A 64 14.32 -6.50 10.85
N SER A 65 15.24 -7.36 10.40
CA SER A 65 16.41 -6.89 9.65
C SER A 65 15.97 -6.26 8.32
N PRO A 66 16.79 -5.40 7.68
CA PRO A 66 16.44 -4.78 6.41
C PRO A 66 16.04 -5.78 5.31
N LEU A 67 16.71 -6.94 5.23
CA LEU A 67 16.37 -7.99 4.27
C LEU A 67 15.02 -8.66 4.58
N GLU A 68 14.71 -8.88 5.86
CA GLU A 68 13.41 -9.41 6.29
C GLU A 68 12.29 -8.41 6.01
N ALA A 69 12.52 -7.12 6.25
CA ALA A 69 11.56 -6.07 5.94
C ALA A 69 11.27 -5.99 4.43
N ILE A 70 12.31 -6.09 3.59
CA ILE A 70 12.15 -6.17 2.13
C ILE A 70 11.33 -7.41 1.74
N GLY A 71 11.66 -8.57 2.31
CA GLY A 71 10.92 -9.82 2.08
C GLY A 71 9.45 -9.73 2.47
N ALA A 72 9.14 -9.12 3.61
CA ALA A 72 7.79 -8.90 4.09
C ALA A 72 6.98 -7.99 3.15
N VAL A 73 7.61 -6.94 2.62
CA VAL A 73 7.00 -6.05 1.61
C VAL A 73 6.68 -6.83 0.32
N PHE A 74 7.62 -7.65 -0.18
CA PHE A 74 7.36 -8.50 -1.35
C PHE A 74 6.21 -9.48 -1.11
N LYS A 75 6.17 -10.11 0.06
CA LYS A 75 5.09 -11.04 0.41
C LYS A 75 3.73 -10.34 0.48
N TYR A 76 3.67 -9.17 1.12
CA TYR A 76 2.45 -8.35 1.14
C TYR A 76 1.92 -8.10 -0.28
N PHE A 77 2.79 -7.73 -1.23
CA PHE A 77 2.36 -7.54 -2.62
C PHE A 77 1.88 -8.82 -3.30
N GLN A 78 2.52 -9.95 -3.03
CA GLN A 78 2.06 -11.24 -3.55
C GLN A 78 0.69 -11.61 -3.01
N ASP A 79 0.43 -11.36 -1.72
CA ASP A 79 -0.84 -11.66 -1.07
C ASP A 79 -1.96 -10.75 -1.62
N VAL A 80 -1.69 -9.46 -1.81
CA VAL A 80 -2.62 -8.53 -2.50
C VAL A 80 -2.88 -8.97 -3.94
N GLU A 81 -1.84 -9.33 -4.71
CA GLU A 81 -2.01 -9.78 -6.10
C GLU A 81 -2.83 -11.07 -6.18
N ALA A 82 -2.56 -12.03 -5.29
CA ALA A 82 -3.28 -13.30 -5.21
C ALA A 82 -4.75 -13.07 -4.86
N PHE A 83 -5.03 -12.19 -3.88
CA PHE A 83 -6.37 -11.82 -3.49
C PHE A 83 -7.13 -11.10 -4.61
N MET A 84 -6.50 -10.13 -5.28
CA MET A 84 -7.17 -9.37 -6.34
C MET A 84 -7.55 -10.23 -7.54
N LYS A 85 -6.79 -11.29 -7.84
CA LYS A 85 -7.15 -12.26 -8.90
C LYS A 85 -8.46 -13.00 -8.64
N THR A 86 -8.91 -13.07 -7.38
CA THR A 86 -10.19 -13.71 -7.02
C THR A 86 -11.35 -12.74 -6.95
N GLN A 87 -11.10 -11.42 -7.03
CA GLN A 87 -12.15 -10.41 -7.01
C GLN A 87 -12.74 -10.21 -8.40
N SER A 88 -13.88 -9.50 -8.47
CA SER A 88 -14.54 -9.20 -9.73
C SER A 88 -13.68 -8.31 -10.64
N PRO A 89 -13.92 -8.30 -11.96
CA PRO A 89 -13.23 -7.40 -12.88
C PRO A 89 -13.35 -5.93 -12.48
N GLU A 90 -14.52 -5.51 -11.98
CA GLU A 90 -14.78 -4.15 -11.52
C GLU A 90 -13.89 -3.78 -10.33
N ASP A 91 -13.75 -4.68 -9.35
CA ASP A 91 -12.87 -4.48 -8.20
C ASP A 91 -11.39 -4.43 -8.61
N GLN A 92 -10.99 -5.27 -9.56
CA GLN A 92 -9.62 -5.25 -10.10
C GLN A 92 -9.31 -3.92 -10.80
N GLU A 93 -10.24 -3.40 -11.60
CA GLU A 93 -10.12 -2.11 -12.27
C GLU A 93 -10.12 -0.93 -11.28
N ALA A 94 -10.98 -0.98 -10.25
CA ALA A 94 -11.04 0.03 -9.20
C ALA A 94 -9.73 0.12 -8.41
N VAL A 95 -9.15 -1.03 -8.01
CA VAL A 95 -7.84 -1.06 -7.35
C VAL A 95 -6.74 -0.56 -8.29
N LYS A 96 -6.76 -0.93 -9.57
CA LYS A 96 -5.80 -0.44 -10.56
C LYS A 96 -5.84 1.10 -10.64
N LYS A 97 -7.03 1.67 -10.77
CA LYS A 97 -7.24 3.12 -10.82
C LYS A 97 -6.73 3.80 -9.55
N MET A 98 -7.03 3.23 -8.38
CA MET A 98 -6.52 3.74 -7.10
C MET A 98 -4.99 3.78 -7.07
N LEU A 99 -4.33 2.70 -7.51
CA LEU A 99 -2.87 2.62 -7.54
C LEU A 99 -2.26 3.65 -8.51
N GLU A 100 -2.88 3.85 -9.68
CA GLU A 100 -2.45 4.86 -10.65
C GLU A 100 -2.60 6.29 -10.10
N THR A 101 -3.72 6.59 -9.42
CA THR A 101 -3.94 7.89 -8.75
C THR A 101 -2.89 8.13 -7.67
N LYS A 102 -2.69 7.18 -6.75
CA LYS A 102 -1.71 7.30 -5.67
C LYS A 102 -0.28 7.43 -6.20
N LYS A 103 0.05 6.72 -7.28
CA LYS A 103 1.34 6.87 -7.96
C LYS A 103 1.54 8.29 -8.49
N ALA A 104 0.52 8.87 -9.12
CA ALA A 104 0.60 10.24 -9.63
C ALA A 104 0.75 11.28 -8.51
N GLU A 105 0.05 11.10 -7.39
CA GLU A 105 0.18 11.96 -6.20
C GLU A 105 1.59 11.91 -5.60
N GLU A 106 2.15 10.70 -5.44
CA GLU A 106 3.51 10.53 -4.92
C GLU A 106 4.56 11.04 -5.91
N ASP A 107 4.40 10.79 -7.22
CA ASP A 107 5.30 11.34 -8.25
C ASP A 107 5.27 12.89 -8.23
N ALA A 108 4.09 13.51 -8.06
CA ALA A 108 3.96 14.96 -7.92
C ALA A 108 4.59 15.50 -6.62
N LYS A 109 4.41 14.79 -5.51
CA LYS A 109 5.03 15.10 -4.21
C LYS A 109 6.56 15.04 -4.30
N TRP A 110 7.11 14.01 -4.95
CA TRP A 110 8.55 13.90 -5.20
C TRP A 110 9.08 15.03 -6.06
N GLN A 111 8.38 15.41 -7.14
CA GLN A 111 8.76 16.56 -7.95
C GLN A 111 8.79 17.85 -7.13
N ASN A 112 7.80 18.07 -6.26
CA ASN A 112 7.75 19.25 -5.39
C ASN A 112 8.90 19.23 -4.35
N LEU A 113 9.21 18.08 -3.76
CA LEU A 113 10.34 17.92 -2.83
C LEU A 113 11.69 18.23 -3.53
N MET A 114 11.89 17.73 -4.74
CA MET A 114 13.11 17.99 -5.52
C MET A 114 13.24 19.47 -5.93
N GLN A 115 12.13 20.18 -6.14
CA GLN A 115 12.13 21.62 -6.43
C GLN A 115 12.31 22.50 -5.18
N SER A 116 11.85 22.05 -4.02
CA SER A 116 11.91 22.80 -2.75
C SER A 116 13.20 22.56 -1.94
N GLY A 117 13.89 21.43 -2.12
CA GLY A 117 15.17 21.11 -1.47
C GLY A 117 16.40 21.81 -2.07
N GLY A 118 16.21 22.72 -3.04
CA GLY A 118 17.25 23.51 -3.68
C GLY A 118 17.42 24.93 -3.15
N LYS A 119 17.07 25.20 -1.89
CA LYS A 119 17.32 26.48 -1.21
C LYS A 119 18.11 26.31 0.08
#